data_AF-V9IGW7-F1
#
_entry.id   AF-V9IGW7-F1
#
_cell.length_a   1.000
_cell.length_b   1.000
_cell.length_c   1.000
_cell.angle_alpha   90.00
_cell.angle_beta   90.00
_cell.angle_gamma   90.00
#
_symmetry.space_group_name_H-M   'P 1'
#
loop_
_entity.id
_entity.type
_entity.pdbx_description
1 polymer ?
#
loop_
_entity_poly.entity_id
_entity_poly.type
_entity_poly.pdbx_seq_one_letter_code
_entity_poly.pdbx_strand_id
1 'polypeptide(L)' 'MATERGVPAADDLIPVLVYVIIKTNPPSLLSTIQYVDSFYGNRLGGEEQYWWTQFCSAIEFIKTMD' A
#
# COMPACT_ATOMS: atom_id res chain seq x y z
N MET A 1 20.39 -23.52 6.22
CA MET A 1 20.25 -22.53 7.30
C MET A 1 19.07 -21.65 6.94
N ALA A 2 17.88 -21.99 7.44
CA ALA A 2 16.72 -21.12 7.29
C ALA A 2 17.00 -19.90 8.17
N THR A 3 17.31 -18.76 7.56
CA THR A 3 17.42 -17.49 8.28
C THR A 3 16.19 -17.38 9.17
N GLU A 4 16.44 -17.24 10.47
CA GLU A 4 15.47 -16.77 11.45
C GLU A 4 15.12 -15.33 11.03
N ARG A 5 14.27 -15.19 10.00
CA ARG A 5 13.83 -13.89 9.52
C ARG A 5 12.96 -13.35 10.64
N GLY A 6 13.44 -12.30 11.32
CA GLY A 6 12.66 -11.58 12.31
C GLY A 6 11.30 -11.17 11.76
N VAL A 7 10.40 -10.75 12.64
CA VAL A 7 9.07 -10.28 12.25
C VAL A 7 9.21 -9.27 11.10
N PRO A 8 8.56 -9.51 9.93
CA PRO A 8 8.70 -8.68 8.75
C PRO A 8 8.42 -7.20 9.06
N ALA A 9 9.28 -6.32 8.56
CA ALA A 9 9.13 -4.87 8.73
C ALA A 9 8.52 -4.23 7.47
N ALA A 10 8.38 -2.90 7.50
CA ALA A 10 7.86 -2.13 6.37
C ALA A 10 8.67 -2.36 5.08
N ASP A 11 10.00 -2.40 5.18
CA ASP A 11 10.89 -2.60 4.03
C ASP A 11 10.77 -4.00 3.40
N ASP A 12 10.35 -5.00 4.18
CA ASP A 12 10.06 -6.34 3.67
C ASP A 12 8.69 -6.39 2.96
N LEU A 13 7.74 -5.57 3.41
CA LEU A 13 6.36 -5.59 2.93
C LEU A 13 6.12 -4.72 1.70
N ILE A 14 6.71 -3.51 1.64
CA ILE A 14 6.44 -2.55 0.56
C ILE A 14 6.70 -3.14 -0.84
N PRO A 15 7.82 -3.84 -1.11
CA PRO A 15 8.05 -4.45 -2.42
C PRO A 15 6.99 -5.50 -2.78
N VAL A 16 6.51 -6.26 -1.79
CA VAL A 16 5.44 -7.25 -1.97
C VAL A 16 4.13 -6.55 -2.30
N LEU A 17 3.81 -5.46 -1.60
CA LEU A 17 2.60 -4.68 -1.85
C LEU A 17 2.60 -4.06 -3.25
N VAL A 18 3.71 -3.48 -3.69
CA VAL A 18 3.90 -3.00 -5.07
C VAL A 18 3.66 -4.12 -6.08
N TYR A 19 4.30 -5.28 -5.87
CA TYR A 19 4.13 -6.45 -6.74
C TYR A 19 2.67 -6.90 -6.83
N VAL A 20 1.97 -7.00 -5.69
CA VAL A 20 0.56 -7.40 -5.64
C VAL A 20 -0.33 -6.40 -6.38
N ILE A 21 -0.15 -5.09 -6.17
CA ILE A 21 -0.94 -4.06 -6.86
C ILE A 21 -0.78 -4.16 -8.37
N ILE A 22 0.46 -4.32 -8.87
CA ILE A 22 0.75 -4.50 -10.30
C ILE A 22 0.08 -5.77 -10.83
N LYS A 23 0.20 -6.89 -10.11
CA LYS A 23 -0.34 -8.18 -10.55
C LYS A 23 -1.86 -8.22 -10.54
N THR A 24 -2.49 -7.63 -9.54
CA THR A 24 -3.95 -7.59 -9.43
C THR A 24 -4.55 -6.57 -10.40
N ASN A 25 -3.85 -5.47 -10.67
CA ASN A 25 -4.29 -4.38 -11.55
C ASN A 25 -5.77 -4.00 -11.32
N PRO A 26 -6.13 -3.56 -10.10
CA PRO A 26 -7.52 -3.35 -9.74
C PRO A 26 -8.17 -2.27 -10.62
N PRO A 27 -9.39 -2.50 -11.14
CA PRO A 27 -10.08 -1.52 -11.95
C PRO A 27 -10.41 -0.28 -11.12
N SER A 28 -10.33 0.90 -11.75
CA SER A 28 -10.68 2.18 -11.13
C SER A 28 -9.90 2.53 -9.86
N LEU A 29 -8.66 2.01 -9.72
CA LEU A 29 -7.82 2.18 -8.52
C LEU A 29 -7.74 3.63 -8.04
N LEU A 30 -7.45 4.58 -8.93
CA LEU A 30 -7.34 6.00 -8.56
C LEU A 30 -8.66 6.59 -8.04
N SER A 31 -9.78 6.18 -8.61
CA SER A 31 -11.11 6.61 -8.14
C SER A 31 -11.43 6.01 -6.76
N THR A 32 -11.03 4.77 -6.50
CA THR A 32 -11.17 4.15 -5.18
C THR A 32 -10.36 4.88 -4.12
N ILE A 33 -9.11 5.28 -4.43
CA ILE A 33 -8.28 6.09 -3.52
C ILE A 33 -8.97 7.41 -3.20
N GLN A 34 -9.39 8.15 -4.24
CA GLN A 34 -10.08 9.42 -4.06
C GLN A 34 -11.36 9.28 -3.22
N TYR A 35 -12.10 8.19 -3.40
CA TYR A 35 -13.28 7.90 -2.60
C TYR A 35 -12.93 7.71 -1.11
N VAL A 36 -11.93 6.88 -0.81
CA VAL A 36 -11.51 6.66 0.58
C VAL A 36 -11.00 7.95 1.20
N ASP A 37 -10.13 8.70 0.52
CA ASP A 37 -9.60 9.97 1.03
C ASP A 37 -10.71 11.00 1.29
N SER A 38 -11.68 11.11 0.37
CA SER A 38 -12.73 12.13 0.46
C SER A 38 -13.81 11.81 1.49
N PHE A 39 -14.19 10.53 1.64
CA PHE A 39 -15.34 10.14 2.45
C PHE A 39 -14.97 9.43 3.76
N TYR A 40 -13.79 8.82 3.81
CA TYR A 40 -13.35 8.00 4.94
C TYR A 40 -12.02 8.46 5.56
N GLY A 41 -11.26 9.33 4.90
CA GLY A 41 -9.93 9.78 5.34
C GLY A 41 -9.89 10.32 6.77
N ASN A 42 -10.90 11.11 7.16
CA ASN A 42 -11.01 11.68 8.51
C ASN A 42 -11.29 10.63 9.62
N ARG A 43 -11.62 9.39 9.24
CA ARG A 43 -11.87 8.28 10.18
C ARG A 43 -10.68 7.34 10.28
N LEU A 44 -9.72 7.44 9.37
CA LEU A 44 -8.50 6.64 9.42
C LEU A 44 -7.62 7.15 10.57
N GLY A 45 -7.26 6.24 11.48
CA GLY A 45 -6.34 6.53 12.57
C GLY A 45 -5.50 5.32 12.92
N GLY A 46 -4.41 5.54 13.65
CA GLY A 46 -3.54 4.48 14.14
C GLY A 46 -3.07 3.53 13.03
N GLU A 47 -3.35 2.25 13.20
CA GLU A 47 -2.95 1.20 12.26
C GLU A 47 -3.63 1.31 10.88
N GLU A 48 -4.90 1.71 10.82
CA GLU A 48 -5.62 1.86 9.55
C GLU A 48 -5.00 2.97 8.69
N GLN A 49 -4.63 4.08 9.32
CA GLN A 49 -3.93 5.17 8.65
C GLN A 49 -2.52 4.76 8.21
N TYR A 50 -1.82 3.94 9.01
CA TYR A 50 -0.52 3.40 8.63
C TYR A 50 -0.65 2.54 7.36
N TRP A 51 -1.57 1.57 7.34
CA TRP A 51 -1.78 0.71 6.17
C TRP A 51 -2.21 1.50 4.94
N TRP A 52 -3.10 2.48 5.11
CA TRP A 52 -3.51 3.36 4.03
C TRP A 52 -2.34 4.16 3.45
N THR A 53 -1.47 4.68 4.31
CA THR A 53 -0.28 5.44 3.90
C THR A 53 0.71 4.55 3.12
N GLN A 54 0.94 3.31 3.58
CA GLN A 54 1.81 2.35 2.88
C GLN A 54 1.24 1.99 1.51
N PHE A 55 -0.07 1.78 1.41
CA PHE A 55 -0.77 1.51 0.15
C PHE A 55 -0.65 2.69 -0.84
N CYS A 56 -0.96 3.91 -0.41
CA CYS A 56 -0.81 5.10 -1.25
C CYS A 56 0.64 5.32 -1.70
N SER A 57 1.62 5.07 -0.82
CA SER A 57 3.04 5.17 -1.15
C SER A 57 3.46 4.15 -2.21
N ALA A 58 2.99 2.90 -2.11
CA ALA A 58 3.26 1.86 -3.11
C ALA A 58 2.69 2.24 -4.49
N ILE A 59 1.51 2.88 -4.52
CA ILE A 59 0.87 3.33 -5.76
C ILE A 59 1.62 4.51 -6.37
N GLU A 60 2.06 5.46 -5.56
CA GLU A 60 2.86 6.59 -6.03
C GLU A 60 4.22 6.12 -6.57
N PHE A 61 4.82 5.11 -5.93
CA PHE A 61 6.00 4.44 -6.47
C PHE A 61 5.71 3.83 -7.86
N ILE A 62 4.62 3.07 -8.02
CA ILE A 62 4.24 2.49 -9.33
C ILE A 62 4.07 3.56 -10.40
N LYS A 63 3.48 4.73 -10.08
CA LYS A 63 3.32 5.83 -11.06
C LYS A 63 4.64 6.44 -11.52
N THR A 64 5.69 6.35 -10.70
CA THR A 64 7.01 6.91 -10.99
C THR A 64 7.99 5.87 -11.55
N MET A 65 7.56 4.62 -11.71
CA MET A 65 8.32 3.58 -12.42
C MET A 65 8.29 3.86 -13.93
N ASP A 66 9.48 4.06 -14.51
CA ASP A 66 9.73 4.07 -15.96
C ASP A 66 9.92 2.64 -16.50
#